data_AF-A0A643K6P1-F1
#
_entry.id   AF-A0A643K6P1-F1
#
_cell.length_a   1.000
_cell.length_b   1.000
_cell.length_c   1.000
_cell.angle_alpha   90.00
_cell.angle_beta   90.00
_cell.angle_gamma   90.00
#
_symmetry.space_group_name_H-M   'P 1'
#
loop_
_entity.id
_entity.type
_entity.pdbx_description
1 polymer ?
#
loop_
_entity_poly.entity_id
_entity_poly.type
_entity_poly.pdbx_seq_one_letter_code
_entity_poly.pdbx_strand_id
1 'polypeptide(L)'
;MRLFRSREVIGIAAETLDFALESATETHPNEYMGLLRGEDASKFGLDRDGLLVTDVLIIPGTVSDPYSATVRTNLVPNDFRAVGSIHSHPNGVLRPSDADLDTFGSGTAHIIMGHPYGPNDWEVFDQSGEPRDLPVYNVDLPDPESFFDFTQEDIDAELDR
;
A
#
# COMPACT_ATOMS: atom_id res chain seq x y z
N MET A 1 -18.02 -16.76 -18.68
CA MET A 1 -17.77 -15.46 -18.02
C MET A 1 -17.27 -15.73 -16.61
N ARG A 2 -15.96 -15.63 -16.37
CA ARG A 2 -15.38 -15.76 -15.03
C ARG A 2 -15.51 -14.38 -14.40
N LEU A 3 -16.51 -14.20 -13.53
CA LEU A 3 -16.65 -13.01 -12.71
C LEU A 3 -15.32 -12.80 -11.97
N PHE A 4 -14.70 -11.63 -12.16
CA PHE A 4 -13.53 -11.20 -11.40
C PHE A 4 -13.94 -11.14 -9.93
N ARG A 5 -13.76 -12.23 -9.18
CA ARG A 5 -13.75 -12.14 -7.72
C ARG A 5 -12.58 -11.22 -7.38
N SER A 6 -12.86 -10.12 -6.70
CA SER A 6 -11.82 -9.37 -6.00
C SER A 6 -11.05 -10.38 -5.16
N ARG A 7 -9.75 -10.50 -5.44
CA ARG A 7 -8.90 -11.39 -4.65
C ARG A 7 -8.72 -10.75 -3.28
N GLU A 8 -8.85 -11.57 -2.24
CA GLU A 8 -8.70 -11.13 -0.87
C GLU A 8 -7.25 -10.70 -0.62
N VAL A 9 -7.07 -9.59 0.11
CA VAL A 9 -5.76 -9.21 0.67
C VAL A 9 -5.49 -10.09 1.88
N ILE A 10 -4.41 -10.87 1.84
CA ILE A 10 -4.10 -11.87 2.86
C ILE A 10 -3.00 -11.43 3.84
N GLY A 11 -2.34 -10.30 3.57
CA GLY A 11 -1.31 -9.70 4.40
C GLY A 11 -0.51 -8.61 3.70
N ILE A 12 0.52 -8.14 4.40
CA ILE A 12 1.50 -7.15 3.95
C ILE A 12 2.92 -7.69 4.15
N ALA A 13 3.82 -7.39 3.22
CA ALA A 13 5.24 -7.69 3.40
C ALA A 13 5.84 -6.78 4.47
N ALA A 14 6.68 -7.35 5.35
CA ALA A 14 7.31 -6.63 6.45
C ALA A 14 8.06 -5.37 5.97
N GLU A 15 8.87 -5.52 4.92
CA GLU A 15 9.63 -4.41 4.33
C GLU A 15 8.73 -3.27 3.84
N THR A 16 7.55 -3.58 3.28
CA THR A 16 6.58 -2.57 2.83
C THR A 16 5.99 -1.79 4.00
N LEU A 17 5.67 -2.47 5.09
CA LEU A 17 5.15 -1.83 6.30
C LEU A 17 6.22 -0.96 6.97
N ASP A 18 7.44 -1.48 7.09
CA ASP A 18 8.58 -0.76 7.66
C ASP A 18 8.88 0.51 6.87
N PHE A 19 8.90 0.41 5.53
CA PHE A 19 9.05 1.57 4.65
C PHE A 19 7.97 2.64 4.90
N ALA A 20 6.72 2.23 5.09
CA ALA A 20 5.62 3.16 5.32
C ALA A 20 5.73 3.87 6.69
N LEU A 21 6.10 3.13 7.74
CA LEU A 21 6.31 3.68 9.09
C LEU A 21 7.50 4.66 9.13
N GLU A 22 8.61 4.32 8.47
CA GLU A 22 9.76 5.22 8.34
C GLU A 22 9.39 6.47 7.54
N SER A 23 8.67 6.30 6.43
CA SER A 23 8.18 7.43 5.64
C SER A 23 7.26 8.36 6.45
N ALA A 24 6.37 7.80 7.27
CA ALA A 24 5.51 8.59 8.16
C ALA A 24 6.31 9.36 9.22
N THR A 25 7.41 8.79 9.70
CA THR A 25 8.34 9.46 10.62
C THR A 25 9.00 10.66 9.94
N GLU A 26 9.47 10.49 8.70
CA GLU A 26 10.13 11.56 7.92
C GLU A 26 9.18 12.68 7.50
N THR A 27 7.89 12.38 7.26
CA THR A 27 6.90 13.42 6.90
C THR A 27 6.30 14.14 8.10
N HIS A 28 6.53 13.66 9.33
CA HIS A 28 5.98 14.26 10.54
C HIS A 28 6.41 15.74 10.66
N PRO A 29 5.50 16.68 11.01
CA PRO A 29 4.14 16.48 11.54
C PRO A 29 3.02 16.43 10.49
N ASN A 30 3.34 16.31 9.20
CA ASN A 30 2.32 16.18 8.16
C ASN A 30 1.87 14.73 8.00
N GLU A 31 0.62 14.56 7.60
CA GLU A 31 0.05 13.25 7.28
C GLU A 31 0.71 12.66 6.01
N TYR A 32 1.30 11.48 6.18
CA TYR A 32 1.71 10.62 5.08
C TYR A 32 0.47 10.00 4.44
N MET A 33 0.46 9.84 3.12
CA MET A 33 -0.65 9.23 2.39
C MET A 33 -0.15 8.51 1.15
N GLY A 34 -0.60 7.28 0.97
CA GLY A 34 -0.27 6.43 -0.17
C GLY A 34 -1.36 5.43 -0.48
N LEU A 35 -1.24 4.79 -1.65
CA LEU A 35 -2.12 3.70 -2.07
C LEU A 35 -1.37 2.37 -2.00
N LEU A 36 -2.03 1.36 -1.45
CA LEU A 36 -1.46 0.02 -1.31
C LEU A 36 -1.60 -0.73 -2.63
N ARG A 37 -0.49 -1.32 -3.08
CA ARG A 37 -0.44 -2.21 -4.23
C ARG A 37 -0.25 -3.65 -3.77
N GLY A 38 -1.05 -4.55 -4.34
CA GLY A 38 -0.96 -5.98 -4.06
C GLY A 38 -0.53 -6.83 -5.26
N GLU A 39 0.32 -7.82 -4.98
CA GLU A 39 0.74 -8.84 -5.93
C GLU A 39 0.23 -10.23 -5.54
N ASP A 40 0.29 -11.19 -6.48
CA ASP A 40 -0.17 -12.55 -6.21
C ASP A 40 0.73 -13.21 -5.14
N ALA A 41 0.13 -13.64 -4.04
CA ALA A 41 0.86 -14.23 -2.91
C ALA A 41 1.69 -15.46 -3.32
N SER A 42 1.24 -16.19 -4.34
CA SER A 42 1.96 -17.35 -4.88
C SER A 42 3.34 -17.01 -5.43
N LYS A 43 3.61 -15.74 -5.79
CA LYS A 43 4.92 -15.28 -6.25
C LYS A 43 5.97 -15.26 -5.15
N PHE A 44 5.53 -15.17 -3.89
CA PHE A 44 6.39 -15.03 -2.71
C PHE A 44 6.45 -16.31 -1.88
N GLY A 45 6.10 -17.46 -2.48
CA GLY A 45 6.16 -18.76 -1.81
C GLY A 45 5.13 -18.95 -0.69
N LEU A 46 4.11 -18.10 -0.61
CA LEU A 46 3.03 -18.24 0.38
C LEU A 46 2.02 -19.30 -0.08
N ASP A 47 1.77 -20.29 0.78
CA ASP A 47 0.76 -21.35 0.57
C ASP A 47 -0.67 -20.85 0.89
N ARG A 48 -1.01 -19.68 0.35
CA ARG A 48 -2.32 -19.04 0.49
C ARG A 48 -2.69 -18.32 -0.80
N ASP A 49 -3.90 -18.57 -1.29
CA ASP A 49 -4.46 -17.83 -2.41
C ASP A 49 -4.86 -16.42 -1.95
N GLY A 50 -4.37 -15.39 -2.65
CA GLY A 50 -4.72 -14.01 -2.35
C GLY A 50 -3.75 -12.99 -2.89
N LEU A 51 -3.89 -11.76 -2.42
CA LEU A 51 -2.96 -10.67 -2.68
C LEU A 51 -2.13 -10.38 -1.44
N LEU A 52 -0.81 -10.26 -1.63
CA LEU A 52 0.12 -9.73 -0.64
C LEU A 52 0.37 -8.26 -0.98
N VAL A 53 0.24 -7.36 -0.01
CA VAL A 53 0.66 -5.96 -0.18
C VAL A 53 2.18 -5.91 -0.24
N THR A 54 2.73 -5.38 -1.32
CA THR A 54 4.18 -5.34 -1.59
C THR A 54 4.73 -3.93 -1.78
N ASP A 55 3.88 -2.95 -2.08
CA ASP A 55 4.33 -1.59 -2.36
C ASP A 55 3.33 -0.55 -1.86
N VAL A 56 3.86 0.64 -1.56
CA VAL A 56 3.09 1.86 -1.32
C VAL A 56 3.36 2.85 -2.45
N LEU A 57 2.29 3.28 -3.13
CA LEU A 57 2.35 4.26 -4.20
C LEU A 57 2.05 5.65 -3.66
N ILE A 58 3.02 6.54 -3.79
CA ILE A 58 2.82 7.97 -3.51
C ILE A 58 2.35 8.66 -4.79
N ILE A 59 1.18 9.28 -4.72
CA ILE A 59 0.59 9.96 -5.88
C ILE A 59 1.19 11.38 -5.98
N PRO A 60 1.80 11.74 -7.13
CA PRO A 60 2.33 13.09 -7.33
C PRO A 60 1.26 14.17 -7.14
N GLY A 61 1.61 15.27 -6.48
CA GLY A 61 0.68 16.36 -6.20
C GLY A 61 -0.33 16.07 -5.10
N THR A 62 -0.09 15.04 -4.27
CA THR A 62 -0.75 14.89 -2.96
C THR A 62 -0.43 16.12 -2.11
N VAL A 63 -1.47 16.77 -1.61
CA VAL A 63 -1.34 17.92 -0.70
C VAL A 63 -1.61 17.39 0.70
N SER A 64 -0.58 17.45 1.55
CA SER A 64 -0.65 16.99 2.93
C SER A 64 -0.43 18.15 3.90
N ASP A 65 -1.16 18.10 5.00
CA ASP A 65 -0.99 18.93 6.19
C ASP A 65 -1.10 18.04 7.46
N PRO A 66 -0.99 18.58 8.67
CA PRO A 66 -1.05 17.76 9.90
C PRO A 66 -2.40 17.09 10.20
N TYR A 67 -3.45 17.42 9.47
CA TYR A 67 -4.83 16.97 9.71
C TYR A 67 -5.44 16.22 8.53
N SER A 68 -4.91 16.40 7.31
CA SER A 68 -5.44 15.78 6.11
C SER A 68 -4.39 15.61 5.01
N ALA A 69 -4.57 14.59 4.18
CA ALA A 69 -3.87 14.42 2.92
C ALA A 69 -4.87 14.15 1.78
N THR A 70 -4.81 14.95 0.72
CA THR A 70 -5.72 14.83 -0.43
C THR A 70 -5.00 14.31 -1.66
N VAL A 71 -5.47 13.17 -2.18
CA VAL A 71 -4.94 12.52 -3.38
C VAL A 71 -5.72 12.94 -4.63
N ARG A 72 -5.00 13.22 -5.72
CA ARG A 72 -5.59 13.45 -7.05
C ARG A 72 -5.87 12.11 -7.75
N THR A 73 -7.11 11.64 -7.67
CA THR A 73 -7.54 10.33 -8.19
C THR A 73 -7.29 10.13 -9.69
N ASN A 74 -7.25 11.21 -10.48
CA ASN A 74 -6.94 11.15 -11.91
C ASN A 74 -5.47 10.84 -12.25
N LEU A 75 -4.59 10.84 -11.25
CA LEU A 75 -3.17 10.47 -11.38
C LEU A 75 -2.88 9.04 -10.87
N VAL A 76 -3.91 8.35 -10.36
CA VAL A 76 -3.80 6.93 -10.00
C VAL A 76 -3.75 6.12 -11.30
N PRO A 77 -2.73 5.28 -11.53
CA PRO A 77 -2.63 4.63 -12.82
C PRO A 77 -3.61 3.45 -12.94
N ASN A 78 -4.05 3.17 -14.18
CA ASN A 78 -5.21 2.32 -14.47
C ASN A 78 -4.97 0.80 -14.39
N ASP A 79 -3.72 0.36 -14.42
CA ASP A 79 -3.30 -1.05 -14.42
C ASP A 79 -3.02 -1.61 -13.01
N PHE A 80 -3.30 -0.83 -11.97
CA PHE A 80 -2.97 -1.17 -10.61
C PHE A 80 -4.05 -1.99 -9.93
N ARG A 81 -3.63 -3.08 -9.29
CA ARG A 81 -4.41 -3.72 -8.23
C ARG A 81 -4.25 -2.88 -6.96
N ALA A 82 -4.80 -1.68 -6.97
CA ALA A 82 -4.91 -0.88 -5.76
C ALA A 82 -5.81 -1.65 -4.78
N VAL A 83 -5.22 -2.13 -3.69
CA VAL A 83 -5.92 -2.96 -2.71
C VAL A 83 -6.43 -2.17 -1.51
N GLY A 84 -6.03 -0.90 -1.40
CA GLY A 84 -6.58 0.07 -0.47
C GLY A 84 -5.63 1.25 -0.25
N SER A 85 -5.69 1.88 0.92
CA SER A 85 -4.93 3.09 1.25
C SER A 85 -4.10 2.90 2.51
N ILE A 86 -3.09 3.75 2.67
CA ILE A 86 -2.31 3.85 3.90
C ILE A 86 -2.03 5.32 4.20
N HIS A 87 -2.24 5.75 5.44
CA HIS A 87 -1.95 7.11 5.86
C HIS A 87 -1.52 7.19 7.32
N SER A 88 -0.96 8.34 7.72
CA SER A 88 -0.44 8.53 9.07
C SER A 88 -1.19 9.59 9.86
N HIS A 89 -1.49 9.31 11.14
CA HIS A 89 -2.07 10.25 12.08
C HIS A 89 -0.96 10.82 12.99
N PRO A 90 -0.54 12.09 12.81
CA PRO A 90 0.51 12.71 13.63
C PRO A 90 0.15 12.83 15.11
N ASN A 91 -1.15 12.74 15.44
CA ASN A 91 -1.67 12.77 16.80
C ASN A 91 -1.63 11.40 17.52
N GLY A 92 -1.28 10.31 16.81
CA GLY A 92 -1.17 8.96 17.36
C GLY A 92 -2.48 8.18 17.48
N VAL A 93 -3.61 8.74 17.03
CA VAL A 93 -4.90 8.04 17.08
C VAL A 93 -4.97 7.00 15.97
N LEU A 94 -5.32 5.76 16.33
CA LEU A 94 -5.56 4.67 15.37
C LEU A 94 -7.05 4.49 15.16
N ARG A 95 -7.72 5.54 14.68
CA ARG A 95 -9.15 5.47 14.40
C ARG A 95 -9.47 6.34 13.19
N PRO A 96 -10.21 5.82 12.20
CA PRO A 96 -10.62 6.64 11.07
C PRO A 96 -11.51 7.79 11.54
N SER A 97 -11.21 8.97 11.02
CA SER A 97 -12.11 10.12 11.02
C SER A 97 -13.20 9.95 9.95
N ASP A 98 -14.24 10.78 9.99
CA ASP A 98 -15.27 10.77 8.95
C ASP A 98 -14.68 11.07 7.55
N ALA A 99 -13.63 11.91 7.47
CA ALA A 99 -12.93 12.21 6.23
C ALA A 99 -12.09 11.03 5.71
N ASP A 100 -11.55 10.21 6.61
CA ASP A 100 -10.85 8.98 6.24
C ASP A 100 -11.84 8.00 5.61
N LEU A 101 -13.02 7.82 6.22
CA LEU A 101 -14.09 6.96 5.70
C LEU A 101 -14.56 7.41 4.31
N ASP A 102 -14.67 8.71 4.07
CA ASP A 102 -15.00 9.26 2.74
C ASP A 102 -13.90 8.98 1.70
N THR A 103 -12.65 8.79 2.15
CA THR A 103 -11.49 8.46 1.32
C THR A 103 -11.32 6.96 1.13
N PHE A 104 -11.93 6.14 2.00
CA PHE A 104 -11.95 4.68 1.87
C PHE A 104 -12.76 4.30 0.62
N GLY A 105 -12.04 4.17 -0.49
CA GLY A 105 -12.60 3.74 -1.77
C GLY A 105 -12.98 2.26 -1.76
N SER A 106 -13.00 1.64 -2.93
CA SER A 106 -13.33 0.21 -3.07
C SER A 106 -12.21 -0.76 -2.63
N GLY A 107 -11.16 -0.24 -1.97
CA GLY A 107 -10.09 -1.03 -1.38
C GLY A 107 -10.61 -1.96 -0.29
N THR A 108 -9.83 -2.98 0.09
CA THR A 108 -10.23 -3.96 1.12
C THR A 108 -9.32 -3.95 2.35
N ALA A 109 -8.29 -3.10 2.35
CA ALA A 109 -7.39 -2.86 3.47
C ALA A 109 -7.00 -1.37 3.51
N HIS A 110 -7.45 -0.67 4.55
CA HIS A 110 -7.11 0.73 4.79
C HIS A 110 -6.29 0.82 6.07
N ILE A 111 -5.03 1.23 5.96
CA ILE A 111 -4.07 1.23 7.07
C ILE A 111 -3.93 2.65 7.63
N ILE A 112 -4.04 2.79 8.95
CA ILE A 112 -3.73 4.04 9.67
C ILE A 112 -2.50 3.79 10.53
N MET A 113 -1.49 4.66 10.45
CA MET A 113 -0.27 4.63 11.26
C MET A 113 -0.24 5.80 12.23
N GLY A 114 -0.16 5.53 13.52
CA GLY A 114 -0.15 6.56 14.57
C GLY A 114 1.26 6.91 15.01
N HIS A 115 1.55 8.19 15.26
CA HIS A 115 2.76 8.58 15.99
C HIS A 115 2.81 7.88 17.37
N PRO A 116 3.95 7.28 17.80
CA PRO A 116 5.31 7.49 17.29
C PRO A 116 5.79 6.55 16.18
N TYR A 117 4.88 5.91 15.43
CA TYR A 117 5.18 5.06 14.27
C TYR A 117 6.06 3.84 14.59
N GLY A 118 5.89 3.28 15.79
CA GLY A 118 6.53 2.02 16.15
C GLY A 118 5.94 0.81 15.42
N PRO A 119 6.55 -0.38 15.60
CA PRO A 119 6.17 -1.60 14.87
C PRO A 119 4.71 -2.06 15.05
N ASN A 120 4.04 -1.59 16.09
CA ASN A 120 2.64 -1.91 16.41
C ASN A 120 1.74 -0.67 16.41
N ASP A 121 2.25 0.50 16.01
CA ASP A 121 1.47 1.75 16.04
C ASP A 121 0.70 1.93 14.73
N TRP A 122 -0.03 0.90 14.33
CA TRP A 122 -0.85 0.89 13.12
C TRP A 122 -2.05 -0.04 13.27
N GLU A 123 -3.11 0.25 12.53
CA GLU A 123 -4.32 -0.56 12.51
C GLU A 123 -4.91 -0.60 11.09
N VAL A 124 -5.64 -1.68 10.78
CA VAL A 124 -6.26 -1.89 9.47
C VAL A 124 -7.77 -1.89 9.59
N PHE A 125 -8.42 -1.24 8.64
CA PHE A 125 -9.86 -1.11 8.55
C PHE A 125 -10.35 -1.59 7.19
N ASP A 126 -11.60 -2.07 7.17
CA ASP A 126 -12.33 -2.26 5.91
C ASP A 126 -12.99 -0.95 5.43
N GLN A 127 -13.76 -1.03 4.35
CA GLN A 127 -14.45 0.12 3.73
C GLN A 127 -15.47 0.81 4.66
N SER A 128 -15.96 0.10 5.68
CA SER A 128 -16.89 0.64 6.67
C SER A 128 -16.20 1.21 7.90
N GLY A 129 -14.87 1.14 7.96
CA GLY A 129 -14.11 1.58 9.13
C GLY A 129 -14.06 0.55 10.25
N GLU A 130 -14.44 -0.70 9.97
CA GLU A 130 -14.39 -1.77 10.97
C GLU A 130 -12.98 -2.38 11.00
N PRO A 131 -12.40 -2.60 12.19
CA PRO A 131 -11.07 -3.20 12.31
C PRO A 131 -10.98 -4.58 11.66
N ARG A 132 -9.82 -4.85 11.04
CA ARG A 132 -9.53 -6.11 10.35
C ARG A 132 -8.10 -6.57 10.64
N ASP A 133 -7.91 -7.89 10.75
CA ASP A 133 -6.58 -8.49 10.83
C ASP A 133 -5.87 -8.46 9.47
N LEU A 134 -4.61 -8.00 9.48
CA LEU A 134 -3.71 -8.07 8.34
C LEU A 134 -2.36 -8.68 8.77
N PRO A 135 -2.09 -9.96 8.45
CA PRO A 135 -0.82 -10.60 8.77
C PRO A 135 0.37 -9.91 8.11
N VAL A 136 1.47 -9.80 8.84
CA VAL A 136 2.77 -9.36 8.31
C VAL A 136 3.58 -10.58 7.92
N TYR A 137 4.08 -10.62 6.68
CA TYR A 137 4.92 -11.71 6.17
C TYR A 137 6.34 -11.23 5.90
N ASN A 138 7.32 -12.02 6.34
CA ASN A 138 8.72 -11.86 5.93
C ASN A 138 8.91 -12.61 4.62
N VAL A 139 8.96 -11.89 3.50
CA VAL A 139 9.18 -12.43 2.15
C VAL A 139 10.24 -11.61 1.44
N ASP A 140 10.94 -12.23 0.49
CA ASP A 140 11.88 -11.52 -0.36
C ASP A 140 11.11 -10.73 -1.42
N LEU A 141 11.13 -9.41 -1.33
CA LEU A 141 10.60 -8.53 -2.38
C LEU A 141 11.64 -8.36 -3.49
N PRO A 142 11.22 -8.28 -4.77
CA PRO A 142 12.14 -7.99 -5.86
C PRO A 142 12.78 -6.62 -5.65
N ASP A 143 14.09 -6.54 -5.87
CA ASP A 143 14.83 -5.28 -5.77
C ASP A 143 14.28 -4.28 -6.81
N PRO A 144 13.79 -3.10 -6.41
CA PRO A 144 13.35 -2.07 -7.35
C PRO A 144 14.46 -1.65 -8.34
N GLU A 145 15.74 -1.81 -7.98
CA GLU A 145 16.87 -1.57 -8.90
C GLU A 145 17.03 -2.65 -9.96
N SER A 146 16.48 -3.85 -9.76
CA SER A 146 16.52 -4.93 -10.76
C SER A 146 15.80 -4.56 -12.07
N PHE A 147 14.85 -3.63 -12.02
CA PHE A 147 14.23 -3.06 -13.22
C PHE A 147 15.22 -2.27 -14.06
N PHE A 148 16.29 -1.70 -13.50
CA PHE A 148 17.27 -0.93 -14.26
C PHE A 148 18.44 -1.77 -14.78
N ASP A 149 18.47 -3.06 -14.45
CA ASP A 149 19.51 -4.01 -14.91
C ASP A 149 19.15 -4.58 -16.29
N PHE A 150 18.88 -3.71 -17.26
CA PHE A 150 18.68 -4.11 -18.65
C PHE A 150 20.03 -4.19 -19.36
N THR A 151 20.32 -5.35 -19.95
CA THR A 151 21.44 -5.48 -20.88
C THR A 151 21.01 -5.14 -22.31
N GLN A 152 21.98 -4.87 -23.19
CA GLN A 152 21.71 -4.70 -24.62
C GLN A 152 21.04 -5.95 -25.21
N GLU A 153 21.35 -7.14 -24.69
CA GLU A 153 20.76 -8.41 -25.13
C GLU A 153 19.25 -8.49 -24.82
N ASP A 154 18.80 -7.93 -23.69
CA ASP A 154 17.37 -7.91 -23.31
C ASP A 154 16.54 -7.02 -24.24
N ILE A 155 17.10 -5.88 -24.64
CA ILE A 155 16.47 -4.93 -25.57
C ILE A 155 16.36 -5.55 -26.97
N ASP A 156 17.44 -6.18 -27.43
CA ASP A 156 17.48 -6.81 -28.76
C ASP A 156 16.47 -7.98 -28.84
N ALA A 157 16.28 -8.74 -27.75
CA ALA A 157 15.32 -9.84 -27.69
C ALA A 157 13.84 -9.42 -27.71
N GLU A 158 13.49 -8.23 -27.22
CA GLU A 158 12.13 -7.68 -27.33
C GLU A 158 11.85 -7.07 -28.70
N LEU A 159 12.84 -6.49 -29.37
CA LEU A 159 12.69 -5.88 -30.70
C LEU A 159 12.50 -6.89 -31.83
N ASP A 160 12.93 -8.13 -31.62
CA ASP A 160 12.81 -9.25 -32.57
C ASP A 160 11.49 -10.05 -32.43
N ARG A 161 10.52 -9.57 -31.63
CA ARG A 161 9.17 -10.17 -31.50
C ARG A 161 8.11 -9.58 -32.42
#